data_AF-A0A657PWE0-F1
#
_entry.id   AF-A0A657PWE0-F1
#
_cell.length_a   1.000
_cell.length_b   1.000
_cell.length_c   1.000
_cell.angle_alpha   90.00
_cell.angle_beta   90.00
_cell.angle_gamma   90.00
#
_symmetry.space_group_name_H-M   'P 1'
#
loop_
_entity.id
_entity.type
_entity.pdbx_description
1 polymer ?
#
loop_
_entity_poly.entity_id
_entity_poly.type
_entity_poly.pdbx_seq_one_letter_code
_entity_poly.pdbx_strand_id
1 'polypeptide(L)'
;MTGNRLAELFNRADTVLIPVMNSVIDLNALDAFIIEIRRLMKMGRREKRIGLIANRARTNTTAYKRIREIAESNDIPLVATLRDTQCYPLAMEAGMSVWDHQKSPSAKDRKQIRSLLDWIHEAVPKSGKRAAPEPEENRSGEESQWSGERLPPFAMG
;
A
#
# COMPACT_ATOMS: atom_id res chain seq x y z
N MET A 1 18.54 -7.47 11.03
CA MET A 1 17.92 -6.86 12.23
C MET A 1 17.37 -7.98 13.09
N THR A 2 17.71 -8.05 14.38
CA THR A 2 17.01 -8.91 15.32
C THR A 2 15.55 -8.47 15.40
N GLY A 3 14.60 -9.42 15.46
CA GLY A 3 13.15 -9.15 15.36
C GLY A 3 12.64 -8.10 16.34
N ASN A 4 13.25 -7.99 17.52
CA ASN A 4 12.89 -6.97 18.52
C ASN A 4 13.08 -5.52 18.03
N ARG A 5 14.15 -5.23 17.28
CA ARG A 5 14.42 -3.84 16.87
C ARG A 5 13.45 -3.35 15.79
N LEU A 6 13.04 -4.24 14.88
CA LEU A 6 12.05 -3.90 13.87
C LEU A 6 10.70 -3.59 14.51
N ALA A 7 10.27 -4.40 15.49
CA ALA A 7 9.02 -4.18 16.20
C ALA A 7 8.99 -2.82 16.93
N GLU A 8 10.09 -2.44 17.60
CA GLU A 8 10.23 -1.13 18.25
C GLU A 8 10.08 0.03 17.27
N LEU A 9 10.81 -0.01 16.15
CA LEU A 9 10.75 1.05 15.12
C LEU A 9 9.37 1.12 14.48
N PHE A 10 8.81 -0.05 14.16
CA PHE A 10 7.49 -0.16 13.55
C PHE A 10 6.42 0.43 14.46
N ASN A 11 6.46 0.16 15.77
CA ASN A 11 5.50 0.69 16.73
C ASN A 11 5.51 2.22 16.80
N ARG A 12 6.67 2.85 16.65
CA ARG A 12 6.85 4.31 16.67
C ARG A 12 6.47 5.02 15.38
N ALA A 13 6.39 4.31 14.25
CA ALA A 13 6.10 4.89 12.95
C ALA A 13 4.60 4.90 12.64
N ASP A 14 4.06 6.02 12.15
CA ASP A 14 2.70 6.08 11.59
C ASP A 14 2.65 5.65 10.12
N THR A 15 3.78 5.81 9.42
CA THR A 15 3.95 5.48 8.01
C THR A 15 5.25 4.73 7.79
N VAL A 16 5.21 3.66 7.00
CA VAL A 16 6.34 2.81 6.65
C VAL A 16 6.52 2.82 5.13
N LEU A 17 7.69 3.22 4.69
CA LEU A 17 8.07 3.17 3.28
C LEU A 17 9.09 2.06 3.06
N ILE A 18 8.86 1.25 2.05
CA ILE A 18 9.71 0.10 1.72
C ILE A 18 10.38 0.37 0.38
N PRO A 19 11.65 0.83 0.36
CA PRO A 19 12.39 0.93 -0.89
C PRO A 19 12.86 -0.45 -1.35
N VAL A 20 12.60 -0.79 -2.61
CA VAL A 20 13.02 -2.05 -3.23
C VAL A 20 13.70 -1.79 -4.57
N MET A 21 14.84 -2.43 -4.80
CA MET A 21 15.57 -2.38 -6.07
C MET A 21 14.99 -3.39 -7.06
N ASN A 22 15.22 -3.20 -8.37
CA ASN A 22 14.80 -4.13 -9.42
C ASN A 22 15.72 -5.37 -9.54
N SER A 23 15.92 -6.10 -8.44
CA SER A 23 16.81 -7.26 -8.33
C SER A 23 16.07 -8.45 -7.71
N VAL A 24 16.39 -9.67 -8.15
CA VAL A 24 15.76 -10.89 -7.63
C VAL A 24 16.03 -11.09 -6.14
N ILE A 25 17.22 -10.73 -5.68
CA ILE A 25 17.60 -10.84 -4.26
C ILE A 25 16.70 -9.92 -3.42
N ASP A 26 16.51 -8.68 -3.88
CA ASP A 26 15.67 -7.69 -3.19
C ASP A 26 14.18 -8.08 -3.23
N LEU A 27 13.71 -8.67 -4.33
CA LEU A 27 12.34 -9.18 -4.45
C LEU A 27 12.05 -10.30 -3.45
N ASN A 28 12.97 -11.27 -3.30
CA ASN A 28 12.82 -12.34 -2.32
C ASN A 28 12.84 -11.79 -0.88
N ALA A 29 13.69 -10.79 -0.62
CA ALA A 29 13.74 -10.13 0.68
C ALA A 29 12.46 -9.33 0.96
N LEU A 30 11.87 -8.69 -0.06
CA LEU A 30 10.61 -7.96 0.05
C LEU A 30 9.47 -8.89 0.48
N ASP A 31 9.33 -10.06 -0.15
CA ASP A 31 8.28 -11.02 0.20
C ASP A 31 8.35 -11.44 1.67
N ALA A 32 9.55 -11.81 2.14
CA ALA A 32 9.78 -12.16 3.54
C ALA A 32 9.49 -10.97 4.49
N PHE A 33 9.88 -9.76 4.08
CA PHE A 33 9.67 -8.56 4.87
C PHE A 33 8.19 -8.18 4.98
N ILE A 34 7.40 -8.33 3.92
CA ILE A 34 5.95 -8.08 3.93
C ILE A 34 5.24 -9.02 4.91
N ILE A 35 5.64 -10.30 4.97
CA ILE A 35 5.10 -11.26 5.94
C ILE A 35 5.33 -10.76 7.38
N GLU A 36 6.54 -10.31 7.69
CA GLU A 36 6.88 -9.80 9.02
C GLU A 36 6.14 -8.50 9.36
N ILE A 37 6.05 -7.56 8.41
CA ILE A 37 5.27 -6.33 8.58
C ILE A 37 3.80 -6.62 8.85
N ARG A 38 3.20 -7.59 8.14
CA ARG A 38 1.82 -8.03 8.39
C ARG A 38 1.65 -8.66 9.77
N ARG A 39 2.63 -9.42 10.24
CA ARG A 39 2.65 -9.95 11.62
C ARG A 39 2.63 -8.81 12.63
N LEU A 40 3.47 -7.80 12.45
CA LEU A 40 3.53 -6.62 13.31
C LEU A 40 2.24 -5.80 13.27
N MET A 41 1.63 -5.63 12.10
CA MET A 41 0.32 -4.95 11.96
C MET A 41 -0.77 -5.64 12.77
N LYS A 42 -0.85 -6.98 12.73
CA LYS A 42 -1.85 -7.75 13.48
C LYS A 42 -1.69 -7.61 15.00
N MET A 43 -0.47 -7.40 15.48
CA MET A 43 -0.19 -7.19 16.91
C MET A 43 -0.34 -5.72 17.34
N GLY A 44 -0.30 -4.80 16.38
CA GLY A 44 -0.39 -3.36 16.62
C GLY A 44 -1.81 -2.90 16.93
N ARG A 45 -1.93 -1.83 17.74
CA ARG A 45 -3.22 -1.21 18.10
C ARG A 45 -3.62 -0.05 17.19
N ARG A 46 -2.70 0.45 16.36
CA ARG A 46 -2.90 1.63 15.51
C ARG A 46 -2.75 1.22 14.06
N GLU A 47 -3.66 1.71 13.22
CA GLU A 47 -3.51 1.60 11.77
C GLU A 47 -2.25 2.35 11.32
N LYS A 48 -1.54 1.75 10.35
CA LYS A 48 -0.29 2.27 9.81
C LYS A 48 -0.39 2.26 8.30
N ARG A 49 0.14 3.28 7.64
CA ARG A 49 0.25 3.28 6.17
C ARG A 49 1.55 2.61 5.76
N ILE A 50 1.46 1.70 4.80
CA ILE A 50 2.62 1.07 4.20
C ILE A 50 2.61 1.40 2.71
N GLY A 51 3.77 1.79 2.19
CA GLY A 51 3.94 2.10 0.79
C GLY A 51 5.22 1.50 0.25
N LEU A 52 5.16 0.94 -0.95
CA LEU A 52 6.32 0.43 -1.66
C LEU A 52 6.91 1.53 -2.55
N ILE A 53 8.24 1.58 -2.65
CA ILE A 53 8.95 2.46 -3.57
C ILE A 53 9.85 1.59 -4.43
N ALA A 54 9.64 1.61 -5.75
CA ALA A 54 10.59 1.02 -6.68
C ALA A 54 11.80 1.95 -6.81
N ASN A 55 12.85 1.65 -6.06
CA ASN A 55 14.06 2.47 -5.97
C ASN A 55 15.05 2.11 -7.09
N ARG A 56 15.70 3.14 -7.66
CA ARG A 56 16.66 3.04 -8.79
C ARG A 56 16.21 2.04 -9.85
N ALA A 57 14.94 2.13 -10.24
CA ALA A 57 14.29 1.15 -11.09
C ALA A 57 14.19 1.62 -12.54
N ARG A 58 14.27 0.64 -13.46
CA ARG A 58 13.87 0.80 -14.86
C ARG A 58 12.53 0.12 -15.08
N THR A 59 11.56 0.86 -15.60
CA THR A 59 10.16 0.41 -15.71
C THR A 59 9.94 -0.70 -16.75
N ASN A 60 10.79 -0.75 -17.78
CA ASN A 60 10.72 -1.78 -18.82
C ASN A 60 11.59 -3.00 -18.47
N THR A 61 11.37 -3.59 -17.29
CA THR A 61 12.10 -4.78 -16.84
C THR A 61 11.14 -5.80 -16.21
N THR A 62 11.47 -7.09 -16.29
CA THR A 62 10.70 -8.16 -15.63
C THR A 62 10.68 -7.99 -14.11
N ALA A 63 11.80 -7.59 -13.52
CA ALA A 63 11.88 -7.31 -12.09
C ALA A 63 10.92 -6.19 -11.67
N TYR A 64 10.80 -5.12 -12.45
CA TYR A 64 9.83 -4.06 -12.17
C TYR A 64 8.38 -4.52 -12.29
N LYS A 65 8.06 -5.37 -13.27
CA LYS A 65 6.73 -6.02 -13.35
C LYS A 65 6.44 -6.83 -12.09
N ARG A 66 7.43 -7.59 -11.61
CA ARG A 66 7.30 -8.39 -10.40
C ARG A 66 7.09 -7.54 -9.13
N ILE A 67 7.78 -6.41 -9.01
CA ILE A 67 7.55 -5.45 -7.92
C ILE A 67 6.08 -5.01 -7.90
N ARG A 68 5.51 -4.69 -9.07
CA ARG A 68 4.09 -4.29 -9.17
C ARG A 68 3.15 -5.42 -8.78
N GLU A 69 3.38 -6.63 -9.26
CA GLU A 69 2.59 -7.82 -8.91
C GLU A 69 2.61 -8.08 -7.39
N ILE A 70 3.76 -7.96 -6.73
CA ILE A 70 3.88 -8.11 -5.27
C ILE A 70 3.13 -6.99 -4.56
N ALA A 71 3.24 -5.75 -5.02
CA ALA A 71 2.52 -4.62 -4.44
C ALA A 71 0.99 -4.83 -4.52
N GLU A 72 0.47 -5.14 -5.72
CA GLU A 72 -0.95 -5.38 -5.98
C GLU A 72 -1.50 -6.58 -5.20
N SER A 73 -0.82 -7.73 -5.25
CA SER A 73 -1.25 -8.95 -4.53
C SER A 73 -1.24 -8.80 -3.01
N ASN A 74 -0.49 -7.83 -2.48
CA ASN A 74 -0.43 -7.56 -1.06
C ASN A 74 -1.28 -6.37 -0.59
N ASP A 75 -2.03 -5.72 -1.49
CA ASP A 75 -2.77 -4.48 -1.23
C ASP A 75 -1.87 -3.38 -0.64
N ILE A 76 -0.64 -3.28 -1.16
CA ILE A 76 0.33 -2.25 -0.78
C ILE A 76 0.50 -1.31 -1.98
N PRO A 77 0.22 -0.01 -1.86
CA PRO A 77 0.40 0.92 -2.96
C PRO A 77 1.88 1.04 -3.37
N LEU A 78 2.14 0.99 -4.67
CA LEU A 78 3.41 1.45 -5.23
C LEU A 78 3.40 2.98 -5.31
N VAL A 79 3.93 3.63 -4.28
CA VAL A 79 3.82 5.07 -4.05
C VAL A 79 4.63 5.89 -5.06
N ALA A 80 5.82 5.40 -5.41
CA ALA A 80 6.68 6.05 -6.37
C ALA A 80 7.64 5.05 -7.03
N THR A 81 8.10 5.41 -8.21
CA THR A 81 9.19 4.74 -8.92
C THR A 81 10.31 5.74 -9.12
N LEU A 82 11.41 5.59 -8.41
CA LEU A 82 12.59 6.46 -8.53
C LEU A 82 13.53 5.86 -9.58
N ARG A 83 13.86 6.65 -10.61
CA ARG A 83 14.69 6.17 -11.71
C ARG A 83 16.13 5.96 -11.30
N ASP A 84 16.78 5.01 -11.96
CA ASP A 84 18.23 4.89 -11.98
C ASP A 84 18.83 6.01 -12.87
N THR A 85 19.15 7.15 -12.26
CA THR A 85 19.76 8.31 -12.93
C THR A 85 21.03 8.75 -12.22
N GLN A 86 21.90 9.43 -12.98
CA GLN A 86 23.09 10.06 -12.43
C GLN A 86 22.80 11.36 -11.66
N CYS A 87 21.55 11.82 -11.60
CA CYS A 87 21.21 13.04 -10.88
C CYS A 87 21.49 12.93 -9.38
N TYR A 88 21.24 11.77 -8.77
CA TYR A 88 21.43 11.59 -7.32
C TYR A 88 22.91 11.53 -6.92
N PRO A 89 23.78 10.71 -7.57
CA PRO A 89 25.21 10.72 -7.26
C PRO A 89 25.86 12.09 -7.49
N LEU A 90 25.57 12.75 -8.61
CA LEU A 90 26.13 14.07 -8.92
C LEU A 90 25.68 15.15 -7.93
N ALA A 91 24.42 15.12 -7.49
CA ALA A 91 23.94 16.03 -6.46
C ALA A 91 24.68 15.80 -5.14
N MET A 92 24.84 14.53 -4.74
CA MET A 92 25.58 14.16 -3.54
C MET A 92 27.04 14.63 -3.58
N GLU A 93 27.74 14.42 -4.69
CA GLU A 93 29.12 14.88 -4.89
C GLU A 93 29.24 16.41 -4.79
N ALA A 94 28.22 17.14 -5.28
CA ALA A 94 28.18 18.59 -5.22
C ALA A 94 27.72 19.15 -3.85
N GLY A 95 27.36 18.30 -2.89
CA GLY A 95 26.75 18.73 -1.61
C GLY A 95 25.36 19.37 -1.80
N MET A 96 24.68 19.01 -2.87
CA MET A 96 23.39 19.56 -3.29
C MET A 96 22.29 18.49 -3.17
N SER A 97 21.06 18.96 -3.12
CA SER A 97 19.87 18.13 -3.30
C SER A 97 19.49 18.06 -4.79
N VAL A 98 18.64 17.08 -5.13
CA VAL A 98 18.06 16.99 -6.47
C VAL A 98 17.15 18.19 -6.84
N TRP A 99 16.80 19.04 -5.86
CA TRP A 99 16.04 20.27 -6.09
C TRP A 99 16.89 21.46 -6.51
N ASP A 100 18.19 21.44 -6.21
CA ASP A 100 19.09 22.57 -6.47
C ASP A 100 19.55 22.60 -7.93
N HIS A 101 19.40 21.50 -8.67
CA HIS A 101 19.76 21.42 -10.07
C HIS A 101 18.66 21.99 -10.99
N GLN A 102 19.02 22.99 -11.80
CA GLN A 102 18.12 23.54 -12.84
C GLN A 102 18.04 22.67 -14.12
N LYS A 103 18.82 21.60 -14.23
CA LYS A 103 18.91 20.77 -15.45
C LYS A 103 17.67 19.90 -15.66
N SER A 104 17.26 19.71 -16.92
CA SER A 104 16.08 18.90 -17.34
C SER A 104 15.97 17.49 -16.72
N PRO A 105 17.05 16.69 -16.57
CA PRO A 105 16.97 15.37 -15.93
C PRO A 105 16.42 15.39 -14.50
N SER A 106 16.73 16.45 -13.73
CA SER A 106 16.24 16.65 -12.36
C SER A 106 14.74 16.88 -12.29
N ALA A 107 14.11 17.43 -13.34
CA ALA A 107 12.68 17.74 -13.33
C ALA A 107 11.84 16.47 -13.25
N LYS A 108 12.24 15.43 -13.99
CA LYS A 108 11.61 14.10 -13.93
C LYS A 108 11.82 13.43 -12.57
N ASP A 109 13.01 13.54 -12.00
CA ASP A 109 13.31 12.98 -10.67
C ASP A 109 12.52 13.70 -9.56
N ARG A 110 12.48 15.04 -9.61
CA ARG A 110 11.65 15.86 -8.72
C ARG A 110 10.17 15.49 -8.79
N LYS A 111 9.62 15.24 -9.99
CA LYS A 111 8.23 14.79 -10.15
C LYS A 111 7.97 13.45 -9.47
N GLN A 112 8.91 12.50 -9.56
CA GLN A 112 8.78 11.20 -8.92
C GLN A 112 8.83 11.31 -7.39
N ILE A 113 9.71 12.16 -6.87
CA ILE A 113 9.78 12.40 -5.43
C ILE A 113 8.58 13.21 -4.94
N ARG A 114 8.06 14.14 -5.75
CA ARG A 114 6.81 14.87 -5.44
C ARG A 114 5.66 13.88 -5.18
N SER A 115 5.47 12.87 -6.03
CA SER A 115 4.47 11.81 -5.82
C SER A 115 4.63 11.10 -4.47
N LEU A 116 5.87 10.84 -4.06
CA LEU A 116 6.16 10.27 -2.75
C LEU A 116 5.83 11.22 -1.60
N LEU A 117 6.25 12.48 -1.70
CA LEU A 117 5.98 13.50 -0.69
C LEU A 117 4.50 13.78 -0.52
N ASP A 118 3.77 13.85 -1.64
CA ASP A 118 2.33 14.09 -1.65
C ASP A 118 1.62 12.92 -0.94
N TRP A 119 2.00 11.67 -1.24
CA TRP A 119 1.49 10.49 -0.52
C TRP A 119 1.83 10.51 0.98
N ILE A 120 3.04 10.90 1.38
CA ILE A 120 3.40 11.01 2.80
C ILE A 120 2.56 12.08 3.51
N HIS A 121 2.26 13.18 2.84
CA HIS A 121 1.50 14.29 3.40
C HIS A 121 -0.02 14.08 3.39
N GLU A 122 -0.53 13.14 2.61
CA GLU A 122 -1.90 12.66 2.79
C GLU A 122 -2.07 12.13 4.22
N ALA A 123 -3.15 12.57 4.88
CA ALA A 123 -3.41 12.19 6.26
C ALA A 123 -3.42 10.66 6.39
N VAL A 124 -2.68 10.13 7.38
CA VAL A 124 -2.88 8.76 7.84
C VAL A 124 -4.36 8.63 8.20
N PRO A 125 -5.12 7.69 7.60
CA PRO A 125 -6.50 7.47 7.99
C PRO A 125 -6.56 7.42 9.50
N LYS A 126 -7.21 8.41 10.12
CA LYS A 126 -7.47 8.36 11.55
C LYS A 126 -8.34 7.13 11.70
N SER A 127 -7.86 6.14 12.46
CA SER A 127 -8.55 4.87 12.70
C SER A 127 -10.05 5.12 12.75
N GLY A 128 -10.73 4.83 11.64
CA GLY A 128 -12.15 4.60 11.72
C GLY A 128 -12.21 3.39 12.62
N LYS A 129 -12.87 3.48 13.77
CA LYS A 129 -13.43 2.25 14.33
C LYS A 129 -14.17 1.64 13.14
N ARG A 130 -13.64 0.57 12.57
CA ARG A 130 -14.42 -0.30 11.72
C ARG A 130 -15.44 -0.84 12.70
N ALA A 131 -16.61 -0.18 12.78
CA ALA A 131 -17.72 -0.72 13.52
C ALA A 131 -17.86 -2.14 13.01
N ALA A 132 -17.84 -3.10 13.93
CA ALA A 132 -18.23 -4.46 13.58
C ALA A 132 -19.56 -4.35 12.82
N PRO A 133 -19.77 -5.11 11.73
CA PRO A 133 -21.11 -5.20 11.16
C PRO A 133 -22.04 -5.53 12.32
N GLU A 134 -23.05 -4.68 12.57
CA GLU A 134 -24.01 -4.94 13.63
C GLU A 134 -24.59 -6.34 13.40
N PRO A 135 -24.69 -7.19 14.44
CA PRO A 135 -25.29 -8.50 14.28
C PRO A 135 -26.68 -8.30 13.68
N GLU A 136 -26.98 -9.07 12.63
CA GLU A 136 -28.20 -9.00 11.84
C GLU A 136 -29.39 -9.58 12.63
N GLU A 137 -29.61 -9.07 13.84
CA GLU A 137 -30.56 -9.58 14.83
C GLU A 137 -31.42 -8.42 15.36
N ASN A 138 -32.09 -7.73 14.43
CA ASN A 138 -33.38 -7.10 14.72
C ASN A 138 -34.17 -6.82 13.44
N ARG A 139 -34.45 -7.88 12.66
CA ARG A 139 -35.58 -7.89 11.72
C ARG A 139 -36.55 -9.00 12.12
N SER A 140 -37.22 -8.80 13.23
CA SER A 140 -38.44 -9.53 13.57
C SER A 140 -39.42 -8.59 14.27
N GLY A 141 -40.49 -8.23 13.57
CA GLY A 141 -41.58 -7.49 14.16
C GLY A 141 -42.42 -6.70 13.17
N GLU A 142 -42.96 -7.34 12.13
CA GLU A 142 -44.22 -6.92 11.51
C GLU A 142 -44.79 -8.12 10.72
N GLU A 143 -45.54 -8.96 11.43
CA GLU A 143 -46.43 -9.95 10.83
C GLU A 143 -47.79 -9.29 10.49
N SER A 144 -48.37 -9.82 9.41
CA SER A 144 -49.81 -9.94 9.14
C SER A 144 -50.49 -8.84 8.32
N GLN A 145 -50.45 -9.03 7.00
CA GLN A 145 -51.67 -8.90 6.19
C GLN A 145 -51.71 -9.95 5.08
N TRP A 146 -52.13 -11.17 5.43
CA TRP A 146 -52.62 -12.15 4.46
C TRP A 146 -54.06 -11.77 4.07
N SER A 147 -54.25 -11.25 2.85
CA SER A 147 -55.55 -11.25 2.17
C SER A 147 -55.47 -12.25 1.02
N GLY A 148 -56.15 -13.38 1.18
CA GLY A 148 -56.09 -14.48 0.25
C GLY A 148 -56.71 -14.15 -1.11
N GLU A 149 -56.08 -14.67 -2.17
CA GLU A 149 -56.84 -15.17 -3.31
C GLU A 149 -56.07 -16.26 -4.08
N ARG A 150 -56.86 -17.16 -4.66
CA ARG A 150 -56.58 -18.54 -5.04
C ARG A 150 -55.56 -18.67 -6.19
N LEU A 151 -54.69 -19.67 -6.10
CA LEU A 151 -53.90 -20.21 -7.21
C LEU A 151 -54.82 -20.90 -8.24
N PRO A 152 -54.58 -20.78 -9.56
CA PRO A 152 -55.23 -21.63 -10.55
C PRO A 152 -54.52 -23.00 -10.65
N PRO A 153 -55.26 -24.06 -11.04
CA PRO A 153 -54.75 -25.43 -11.08
C PRO A 153 -53.93 -25.70 -12.35
N PHE A 154 -52.89 -26.54 -12.21
CA PHE A 154 -52.25 -27.21 -13.34
C PHE A 154 -53.26 -28.11 -14.06
N ALA A 155 -53.34 -27.99 -15.39
CA ALA A 155 -53.97 -28.98 -16.25
C ALA A 155 -52.97 -29.45 -17.31
N MET A 156 -52.83 -30.78 -17.40
CA MET A 156 -52.10 -31.50 -18.44
C MET A 156 -52.63 -31.21 -19.84
N GLY A 157 -51.72 -31.23 -20.81
CA GLY A 157 -51.97 -31.32 -22.25
C GLY A 157 -50.66 -31.57 -22.97
#